data_AF-A0A2S2DPV4-F1
#
_entry.id   AF-A0A2S2DPV4-F1
#
_cell.length_a   1.000
_cell.length_b   1.000
_cell.length_c   1.000
_cell.angle_alpha   90.00
_cell.angle_beta   90.00
_cell.angle_gamma   90.00
#
_symmetry.space_group_name_H-M   'P 1'
#
loop_
_entity.id
_entity.type
_entity.pdbx_description
1 polymer ?
#
loop_
_entity_poly.entity_id
_entity_poly.type
_entity_poly.pdbx_seq_one_letter_code
_entity_poly.pdbx_strand_id
1 'polypeptide(L)'
;MAAAQTIRNDLDMALVIDTSGSLSASATTVRNSAKSFLNKFNVTQDRVALVHFASGAETDVPFNLSARGFNRTLMTTKINSYAFTGGTASVEGMWNAREQLNLVPLANRSTMRVIVFFSDGAPTALGTFLAFTNTSDCKDLLGKSIAGTIDSAGATYGLSKLDDSDNVIVKENCRVLRNGVYTARRLPDWYNAHNDGAKPDDITKREFPIVTTLPRAVTADISSAALFSRNVDLASRNLAEAIASNVRDQGIVVFTLGMGAALKSTGAHDTANTGEMVLKCMANAVDAPKRCQNANQPVGMYCYAATDADLTPCFSRLASAILRISK
;
A
#
# COMPACT_ATOMS: atom_id res chain seq x y z
N MET A 1 -38.44 -22.07 22.42
CA MET A 1 -37.18 -22.34 21.70
C MET A 1 -36.55 -21.00 21.37
N ALA A 2 -35.49 -20.60 22.06
CA ALA A 2 -34.77 -19.37 21.74
C ALA A 2 -33.89 -19.67 20.52
N ALA A 3 -34.27 -19.14 19.36
CA ALA A 3 -33.37 -19.12 18.20
C ALA A 3 -32.20 -18.22 18.57
N ALA A 4 -31.01 -18.80 18.75
CA ALA A 4 -29.78 -18.02 18.84
C ALA A 4 -29.61 -17.28 17.51
N GLN A 5 -30.02 -16.01 17.48
CA GLN A 5 -29.72 -15.13 16.37
C GLN A 5 -28.22 -14.89 16.42
N THR A 6 -27.46 -15.56 15.56
CA THR A 6 -26.04 -15.26 15.36
C THR A 6 -25.94 -13.81 14.89
N ILE A 7 -25.63 -12.90 15.81
CA ILE A 7 -25.37 -11.50 15.48
C ILE A 7 -24.01 -11.49 14.78
N ARG A 8 -24.02 -11.30 13.46
CA ARG A 8 -22.78 -11.03 12.71
C ARG A 8 -22.15 -9.77 13.30
N ASN A 9 -20.89 -9.83 13.69
CA ASN A 9 -20.13 -8.66 14.13
C ASN A 9 -20.05 -7.65 12.98
N ASP A 10 -20.08 -6.37 13.32
CA ASP A 10 -19.77 -5.32 12.36
C ASP A 10 -18.31 -5.43 11.88
N LEU A 11 -17.96 -4.68 10.84
CA LEU A 11 -16.65 -4.75 10.18
C LEU A 11 -16.16 -3.35 9.86
N ASP A 12 -14.87 -3.10 10.10
CA ASP A 12 -14.13 -1.99 9.50
C ASP A 12 -13.12 -2.54 8.50
N MET A 13 -13.34 -2.30 7.20
CA MET A 13 -12.48 -2.82 6.13
C MET A 13 -11.92 -1.72 5.24
N ALA A 14 -10.61 -1.67 5.06
CA ALA A 14 -9.99 -0.91 3.97
C ALA A 14 -9.75 -1.84 2.78
N LEU A 15 -10.41 -1.57 1.65
CA LEU A 15 -10.15 -2.22 0.37
C LEU A 15 -9.11 -1.40 -0.41
N VAL A 16 -7.95 -2.00 -0.66
CA VAL A 16 -6.79 -1.37 -1.29
C VAL A 16 -6.52 -2.05 -2.63
N ILE A 17 -6.57 -1.28 -3.73
CA ILE A 17 -6.49 -1.79 -5.09
C ILE A 17 -5.27 -1.19 -5.80
N ASP A 18 -4.33 -2.05 -6.16
CA ASP A 18 -3.24 -1.72 -7.08
C ASP A 18 -3.79 -1.46 -8.49
N THR A 19 -3.51 -0.27 -8.99
CA THR A 19 -3.83 0.19 -10.35
C THR A 19 -2.56 0.60 -11.10
N SER A 20 -1.42 0.01 -10.75
CA SER A 20 -0.16 0.21 -11.46
C SER A 20 -0.23 -0.25 -12.92
N GLY A 21 0.70 0.24 -13.75
CA GLY A 21 0.73 -0.06 -15.18
C GLY A 21 0.94 -1.54 -15.50
N SER A 22 1.58 -2.31 -14.62
CA SER A 22 1.81 -3.75 -14.79
C SER A 22 0.51 -4.58 -14.79
N LEU A 23 -0.57 -4.03 -14.22
CA LEU A 23 -1.90 -4.64 -14.18
C LEU A 23 -2.84 -4.18 -15.30
N SER A 24 -2.36 -3.32 -16.22
CA SER A 24 -3.19 -2.72 -17.28
C SER A 24 -3.92 -3.75 -18.16
N ALA A 25 -3.27 -4.87 -18.49
CA ALA A 25 -3.88 -5.96 -19.27
C ALA A 25 -5.07 -6.63 -18.55
N SER A 26 -5.08 -6.61 -17.22
CA SER A 26 -6.11 -7.23 -16.37
C SER A 26 -7.11 -6.23 -15.79
N ALA A 27 -7.02 -4.94 -16.17
CA ALA A 27 -7.80 -3.85 -15.59
C ALA A 27 -9.31 -4.13 -15.52
N THR A 28 -9.90 -4.62 -16.61
CA THR A 28 -11.33 -4.95 -16.66
C THR A 28 -11.72 -6.01 -15.61
N THR A 29 -10.91 -7.06 -15.48
CA THR A 29 -11.17 -8.17 -14.56
C THR A 29 -10.96 -7.76 -13.11
N VAL A 30 -9.94 -6.94 -12.84
CA VAL A 30 -9.71 -6.35 -11.51
C VAL A 30 -10.91 -5.51 -11.08
N ARG A 31 -11.36 -4.58 -11.93
CA ARG A 31 -12.54 -3.74 -11.65
C ARG A 31 -13.78 -4.59 -11.38
N ASN A 32 -14.04 -5.60 -12.22
CA ASN A 32 -15.20 -6.47 -12.06
C ASN A 32 -15.13 -7.30 -10.77
N SER A 33 -13.97 -7.84 -10.43
CA SER A 33 -13.79 -8.67 -9.24
C SER A 33 -13.90 -7.84 -7.95
N ALA A 34 -13.34 -6.62 -7.93
CA ALA A 34 -13.48 -5.69 -6.81
C ALA A 34 -14.94 -5.28 -6.56
N LYS A 35 -15.72 -5.00 -7.61
CA LYS A 35 -17.17 -4.72 -7.47
C LYS A 35 -17.93 -5.93 -6.92
N SER A 36 -17.64 -7.13 -7.44
CA SER A 36 -18.22 -8.38 -6.94
C SER A 36 -17.87 -8.67 -5.47
N PHE A 37 -16.67 -8.28 -5.05
CA PHE A 37 -16.23 -8.36 -3.66
C PHE A 37 -17.06 -7.44 -2.75
N LEU A 38 -17.25 -6.17 -3.13
CA LEU A 38 -18.07 -5.22 -2.36
C LEU A 38 -19.55 -5.64 -2.21
N ASN A 39 -20.07 -6.45 -3.13
CA ASN A 39 -21.43 -7.01 -3.04
C ASN A 39 -21.58 -8.02 -1.88
N LYS A 40 -20.49 -8.52 -1.30
CA LYS A 40 -20.52 -9.48 -0.18
C LYS A 40 -20.72 -8.83 1.19
N PHE A 41 -20.58 -7.50 1.29
CA PHE A 41 -20.63 -6.75 2.55
C PHE A 41 -21.92 -5.95 2.68
N ASN A 42 -22.38 -5.75 3.91
CA ASN A 42 -23.63 -5.06 4.23
C ASN A 42 -23.42 -3.54 4.26
N VAL A 43 -24.14 -2.80 3.41
CA VAL A 43 -24.00 -1.34 3.24
C VAL A 43 -24.46 -0.49 4.41
N THR A 44 -25.21 -1.04 5.36
CA THR A 44 -25.69 -0.30 6.55
C THR A 44 -24.92 -0.68 7.81
N GLN A 45 -24.36 -1.90 7.87
CA GLN A 45 -23.67 -2.41 9.05
C GLN A 45 -22.14 -2.34 8.93
N ASP A 46 -21.58 -2.65 7.77
CA ASP A 46 -20.12 -2.67 7.58
C ASP A 46 -19.65 -1.26 7.21
N ARG A 47 -18.47 -0.88 7.68
CA ARG A 47 -17.75 0.26 7.13
C ARG A 47 -16.69 -0.24 6.18
N VAL A 48 -16.66 0.38 5.00
CA VAL A 48 -15.64 0.12 3.99
C VAL A 48 -15.02 1.45 3.59
N ALA A 49 -13.69 1.50 3.57
CA ALA A 49 -12.93 2.55 2.91
C ALA A 49 -12.38 1.97 1.61
N LEU A 50 -12.32 2.80 0.57
CA LEU A 50 -11.76 2.45 -0.73
C LEU A 50 -10.50 3.29 -0.96
N VAL A 51 -9.39 2.61 -1.20
CA VAL A 51 -8.10 3.20 -1.53
C VAL A 51 -7.61 2.56 -2.82
N HIS A 52 -7.09 3.34 -3.74
CA HIS A 52 -6.31 2.82 -4.85
C HIS A 52 -4.92 3.43 -4.86
N PHE A 53 -3.97 2.72 -5.44
CA PHE A 53 -2.59 3.20 -5.53
C PHE A 53 -1.96 2.78 -6.86
N ALA A 54 -1.05 3.64 -7.31
CA ALA A 54 -0.13 3.37 -8.40
C ALA A 54 1.16 4.16 -8.13
N SER A 55 1.37 5.33 -8.71
CA SER A 55 2.58 6.13 -8.44
C SER A 55 2.53 6.80 -7.06
N GLY A 56 1.34 7.19 -6.60
CA GLY A 56 1.00 7.53 -5.21
C GLY A 56 -0.25 6.75 -4.80
N ALA A 57 -0.99 7.24 -3.80
CA ALA A 57 -2.23 6.60 -3.37
C ALA A 57 -3.34 7.59 -3.02
N GLU A 58 -4.55 7.26 -3.44
CA GLU A 58 -5.75 8.07 -3.25
C GLU A 58 -6.75 7.33 -2.34
N THR A 59 -7.30 8.05 -1.35
CA THR A 59 -8.46 7.57 -0.60
C THR A 59 -9.73 8.00 -1.32
N ASP A 60 -10.24 7.15 -2.22
CA ASP A 60 -11.41 7.45 -3.06
C ASP A 60 -12.69 7.67 -2.26
N VAL A 61 -12.89 6.82 -1.26
CA VAL A 61 -14.06 6.84 -0.39
C VAL A 61 -13.56 6.56 1.03
N PRO A 62 -13.43 7.59 1.89
CA PRO A 62 -13.00 7.39 3.27
C PRO A 62 -14.08 6.69 4.10
N PHE A 63 -13.71 6.20 5.29
CA PHE A 63 -14.72 5.71 6.23
C PHE A 63 -15.68 6.81 6.65
N ASN A 64 -16.94 6.44 6.86
CA ASN A 64 -17.85 7.24 7.66
C ASN A 64 -17.46 7.13 9.15
N LEU A 65 -16.99 8.24 9.73
CA LEU A 65 -16.53 8.27 11.12
C LEU A 65 -17.68 8.41 12.14
N SER A 66 -18.84 8.88 11.67
CA SER A 66 -20.00 9.20 12.52
C SER A 66 -21.04 8.08 12.57
N ALA A 67 -21.12 7.24 11.54
CA ALA A 67 -22.08 6.15 11.45
C ALA A 67 -21.50 4.93 10.74
N ARG A 68 -22.17 3.77 10.91
CA ARG A 68 -21.90 2.55 10.14
C ARG A 68 -22.37 2.70 8.69
N GLY A 69 -21.89 1.80 7.84
CA GLY A 69 -22.28 1.73 6.44
C GLY A 69 -21.22 2.26 5.46
N PHE A 70 -21.46 1.99 4.17
CA PHE A 70 -20.63 2.48 3.07
C PHE A 70 -21.46 2.67 1.79
N ASN A 71 -21.05 3.61 0.95
CA ASN A 71 -21.73 3.89 -0.32
C ASN A 71 -21.19 3.00 -1.45
N ARG A 72 -21.82 1.84 -1.64
CA ARG A 72 -21.42 0.88 -2.67
C ARG A 72 -21.51 1.45 -4.10
N THR A 73 -22.52 2.27 -4.38
CA THR A 73 -22.71 2.87 -5.71
C THR A 73 -21.54 3.80 -6.04
N LEU A 74 -21.18 4.70 -5.11
CA LEU A 74 -20.03 5.60 -5.28
C LEU A 74 -18.72 4.82 -5.47
N MET A 75 -18.47 3.80 -4.64
CA MET A 75 -17.28 2.96 -4.78
C MET A 75 -17.24 2.24 -6.13
N THR A 76 -18.39 1.76 -6.61
CA THR A 76 -18.50 1.11 -7.92
C THR A 76 -18.17 2.09 -9.05
N THR A 77 -18.65 3.33 -8.96
CA THR A 77 -18.32 4.40 -9.92
C THR A 77 -16.81 4.69 -9.93
N LYS A 78 -16.19 4.82 -8.75
CA LYS A 78 -14.74 5.04 -8.60
C LYS A 78 -13.93 3.89 -9.19
N ILE A 79 -14.27 2.65 -8.86
CA ILE A 79 -13.60 1.46 -9.40
C ILE A 79 -13.69 1.42 -10.94
N ASN A 80 -14.84 1.78 -11.52
CA ASN A 80 -14.99 1.80 -12.97
C ASN A 80 -14.08 2.84 -13.66
N SER A 81 -13.72 3.93 -12.97
CA SER A 81 -12.90 5.01 -13.54
C SER A 81 -11.40 4.81 -13.41
N TYR A 82 -10.92 3.85 -12.61
CA TYR A 82 -9.49 3.68 -12.38
C TYR A 82 -8.69 3.51 -13.66
N ALA A 83 -7.66 4.34 -13.85
CA ALA A 83 -6.64 4.13 -14.86
C ALA A 83 -5.58 3.16 -14.32
N PHE A 84 -5.08 2.27 -15.18
CA PHE A 84 -4.03 1.31 -14.81
C PHE A 84 -2.72 1.74 -15.44
N THR A 85 -1.93 2.53 -14.71
CA THR A 85 -0.75 3.24 -15.21
C THR A 85 0.21 3.55 -14.06
N GLY A 86 1.40 4.04 -14.37
CA GLY A 86 2.35 4.50 -13.36
C GLY A 86 3.03 3.36 -12.58
N GLY A 87 3.64 3.76 -11.47
CA GLY A 87 4.42 2.90 -10.57
C GLY A 87 3.57 2.04 -9.64
N THR A 88 4.25 1.39 -8.69
CA THR A 88 3.61 0.51 -7.69
C THR A 88 4.01 0.94 -6.27
N ALA A 89 3.36 1.99 -5.76
CA ALA A 89 3.56 2.60 -4.45
C ALA A 89 2.75 1.86 -3.36
N SER A 90 3.02 0.55 -3.22
CA SER A 90 2.34 -0.30 -2.23
C SER A 90 2.45 0.22 -0.80
N VAL A 91 3.54 0.94 -0.51
CA VAL A 91 3.78 1.64 0.77
C VAL A 91 2.65 2.61 1.08
N GLU A 92 2.27 3.45 0.11
CA GLU A 92 1.24 4.47 0.27
C GLU A 92 -0.17 3.86 0.37
N GLY A 93 -0.42 2.80 -0.41
CA GLY A 93 -1.67 2.04 -0.30
C GLY A 93 -1.87 1.45 1.10
N MET A 94 -0.82 0.84 1.67
CA MET A 94 -0.85 0.30 3.04
C MET A 94 -0.94 1.40 4.10
N TRP A 95 -0.22 2.51 3.91
CA TRP A 95 -0.27 3.65 4.83
C TRP A 95 -1.67 4.23 4.91
N ASN A 96 -2.28 4.57 3.77
CA ASN A 96 -3.64 5.12 3.73
C ASN A 96 -4.67 4.17 4.33
N ALA A 97 -4.55 2.87 4.08
CA ALA A 97 -5.43 1.86 4.68
C ALA A 97 -5.31 1.81 6.22
N ARG A 98 -4.08 1.84 6.75
CA ARG A 98 -3.82 1.95 8.19
C ARG A 98 -4.45 3.21 8.77
N GLU A 99 -4.22 4.35 8.12
CA GLU A 99 -4.73 5.65 8.57
C GLU A 99 -6.27 5.67 8.61
N GLN A 100 -6.94 5.19 7.55
CA GLN A 100 -8.39 5.09 7.56
C GLN A 100 -8.89 4.28 8.75
N LEU A 101 -8.33 3.09 9.00
CA LEU A 101 -8.72 2.26 10.13
C LEU A 101 -8.46 2.94 11.48
N ASN A 102 -7.41 3.76 11.58
CA ASN A 102 -7.05 4.47 12.82
C ASN A 102 -7.85 5.75 13.06
N LEU A 103 -8.36 6.40 12.02
CA LEU A 103 -9.25 7.56 12.13
C LEU A 103 -10.60 7.24 12.77
N VAL A 104 -11.03 5.98 12.71
CA VAL A 104 -12.23 5.54 13.42
C VAL A 104 -12.05 5.74 14.94
N PRO A 105 -12.93 6.49 15.62
CA PRO A 105 -12.84 6.68 17.07
C PRO A 105 -12.90 5.35 17.82
N LEU A 106 -12.07 5.16 18.86
CA LEU A 106 -11.97 3.91 19.62
C LEU A 106 -13.34 3.37 20.07
N ALA A 107 -14.22 4.23 20.58
CA ALA A 107 -15.56 3.86 21.03
C ALA A 107 -16.48 3.34 19.91
N ASN A 108 -16.16 3.65 18.65
CA ASN A 108 -16.93 3.28 17.47
C ASN A 108 -16.22 2.20 16.64
N ARG A 109 -15.02 1.74 17.00
CA ARG A 109 -14.28 0.75 16.21
C ARG A 109 -15.00 -0.60 16.27
N SER A 110 -15.05 -1.27 15.12
CA SER A 110 -15.36 -2.68 15.11
C SER A 110 -14.26 -3.47 15.83
N THR A 111 -14.64 -4.56 16.49
CA THR A 111 -13.69 -5.58 16.95
C THR A 111 -13.04 -6.32 15.78
N MET A 112 -13.66 -6.28 14.59
CA MET A 112 -13.11 -6.81 13.35
C MET A 112 -12.60 -5.68 12.46
N ARG A 113 -11.28 -5.53 12.39
CA ARG A 113 -10.60 -4.54 11.54
C ARG A 113 -9.75 -5.26 10.51
N VAL A 114 -9.95 -4.93 9.24
CA VAL A 114 -9.38 -5.68 8.12
C VAL A 114 -8.80 -4.76 7.05
N ILE A 115 -7.67 -5.15 6.48
CA ILE A 115 -7.18 -4.64 5.19
C ILE A 115 -7.28 -5.75 4.15
N VAL A 116 -7.82 -5.44 2.98
CA VAL A 116 -7.75 -6.32 1.80
C VAL A 116 -6.91 -5.62 0.76
N PHE A 117 -5.73 -6.16 0.50
CA PHE A 117 -4.72 -5.57 -0.37
C PHE A 117 -4.56 -6.40 -1.64
N PHE A 118 -4.93 -5.84 -2.78
CA PHE A 118 -4.80 -6.45 -4.10
C PHE A 118 -3.59 -5.86 -4.83
N SER A 119 -2.70 -6.71 -5.39
CA SER A 119 -1.53 -6.30 -6.18
C SER A 119 -0.96 -7.46 -7.00
N ASP A 120 -0.05 -7.19 -7.94
CA ASP A 120 0.82 -8.19 -8.57
C ASP A 120 2.12 -8.45 -7.77
N GLY A 121 2.27 -7.83 -6.60
CA GLY A 121 3.35 -8.08 -5.65
C GLY A 121 4.71 -7.50 -6.04
N ALA A 122 4.75 -6.49 -6.92
CA ALA A 122 5.98 -5.82 -7.31
C ALA A 122 6.03 -4.34 -6.89
N PRO A 123 6.14 -3.99 -5.58
CA PRO A 123 6.35 -2.61 -5.18
C PRO A 123 7.59 -2.00 -5.86
N THR A 124 7.44 -0.85 -6.52
CA THR A 124 8.54 -0.12 -7.20
C THR A 124 8.73 1.28 -6.68
N ALA A 125 7.76 1.81 -5.93
CA ALA A 125 7.73 3.20 -5.49
C ALA A 125 7.49 3.34 -3.98
N LEU A 126 7.96 4.46 -3.43
CA LEU A 126 7.79 4.82 -2.02
C LEU A 126 7.72 6.35 -1.85
N GLY A 127 6.93 6.82 -0.90
CA GLY A 127 6.90 8.21 -0.46
C GLY A 127 8.13 8.60 0.35
N THR A 128 8.60 9.83 0.19
CA THR A 128 9.73 10.35 0.97
C THR A 128 9.85 11.88 0.88
N PHE A 129 10.44 12.49 1.90
CA PHE A 129 11.19 13.74 1.76
C PHE A 129 12.65 13.44 1.43
N LEU A 130 13.20 14.15 0.43
CA LEU A 130 14.61 14.08 0.08
C LEU A 130 15.35 15.37 0.46
N ALA A 131 16.60 15.21 0.89
CA ALA A 131 17.55 16.31 1.00
C ALA A 131 18.16 16.59 -0.39
N PHE A 132 17.84 17.77 -0.93
CA PHE A 132 18.38 18.25 -2.19
C PHE A 132 19.67 19.05 -1.97
N THR A 133 20.53 19.08 -2.99
CA THR A 133 21.82 19.77 -3.01
C THR A 133 21.64 21.27 -2.84
N ASN A 134 20.59 21.84 -3.46
CA ASN A 134 20.14 23.19 -3.17
C ASN A 134 19.03 23.11 -2.11
N THR A 135 19.21 23.81 -0.99
CA THR A 135 18.29 23.76 0.16
C THR A 135 16.92 24.39 -0.11
N SER A 136 16.78 25.20 -1.17
CA SER A 136 15.49 25.76 -1.60
C SER A 136 14.72 24.85 -2.55
N ASP A 137 15.33 23.76 -3.02
CA ASP A 137 14.65 22.79 -3.86
C ASP A 137 13.60 22.02 -3.09
N CYS A 138 12.52 21.71 -3.81
CA CYS A 138 11.37 20.98 -3.31
C CYS A 138 10.80 21.53 -1.99
N LYS A 139 10.68 22.86 -1.94
CA LYS A 139 10.01 23.60 -0.86
C LYS A 139 8.65 24.15 -1.28
N ASP A 140 7.76 24.27 -0.31
CA ASP A 140 6.53 25.06 -0.46
C ASP A 140 6.82 26.56 -0.36
N LEU A 141 5.77 27.39 -0.46
CA LEU A 141 5.91 28.84 -0.38
C LEU A 141 6.33 29.34 1.02
N LEU A 142 6.25 28.48 2.04
CA LEU A 142 6.64 28.75 3.42
C LEU A 142 8.03 28.18 3.75
N GLY A 143 8.74 27.62 2.76
CA GLY A 143 10.06 27.01 2.95
C GLY A 143 10.05 25.62 3.58
N LYS A 144 8.87 24.98 3.73
CA LYS A 144 8.76 23.61 4.24
C LYS A 144 9.09 22.62 3.13
N SER A 145 9.73 21.50 3.47
CA SER A 145 9.94 20.41 2.52
C SER A 145 8.61 19.90 1.98
N ILE A 146 8.59 19.48 0.72
CA ILE A 146 7.45 18.78 0.11
C ILE A 146 7.82 17.30 -0.08
N ALA A 147 6.96 16.41 0.39
CA ALA A 147 7.11 14.98 0.19
C ALA A 147 6.52 14.59 -1.16
N GLY A 148 6.98 13.47 -1.69
CA GLY A 148 6.36 12.83 -2.83
C GLY A 148 6.88 11.41 -3.00
N THR A 149 6.40 10.73 -4.03
CA THR A 149 6.81 9.37 -4.35
C THR A 149 7.95 9.36 -5.34
N ILE A 150 8.91 8.47 -5.12
CA ILE A 150 9.94 8.13 -6.10
C ILE A 150 9.72 6.70 -6.58
N ASP A 151 9.96 6.45 -7.86
CA ASP A 151 9.84 5.13 -8.48
C ASP A 151 11.21 4.65 -8.98
N SER A 152 11.57 3.40 -8.63
CA SER A 152 12.81 2.72 -9.02
C SER A 152 13.06 2.58 -10.54
N ALA A 153 12.00 2.63 -11.37
CA ALA A 153 12.10 2.64 -12.83
C ALA A 153 12.56 3.99 -13.37
N GLY A 154 12.53 5.05 -12.55
CA GLY A 154 13.05 6.37 -12.92
C GLY A 154 12.21 7.10 -13.97
N ALA A 155 10.95 6.71 -14.21
CA ALA A 155 10.10 7.29 -15.25
C ALA A 155 10.06 8.84 -15.23
N THR A 156 10.11 9.44 -14.04
CA THR A 156 10.16 10.91 -13.85
C THR A 156 11.48 11.42 -13.25
N TYR A 157 12.30 10.52 -12.68
CA TYR A 157 13.43 10.86 -11.80
C TYR A 157 13.11 12.04 -10.86
N GLY A 158 11.96 12.01 -10.20
CA GLY A 158 11.52 13.08 -9.31
C GLY A 158 10.46 12.63 -8.34
N LEU A 159 10.18 13.50 -7.36
CA LEU A 159 9.09 13.29 -6.42
C LEU A 159 7.77 13.58 -7.14
N SER A 160 6.99 12.54 -7.38
CA SER A 160 5.59 12.61 -7.82
C SER A 160 4.67 12.82 -6.62
N LYS A 161 3.46 13.32 -6.83
CA LYS A 161 2.55 13.60 -5.73
C LYS A 161 2.22 12.33 -4.94
N LEU A 162 2.13 12.48 -3.62
CA LEU A 162 1.87 11.37 -2.69
C LEU A 162 0.42 10.90 -2.75
N ASP A 163 -0.49 11.86 -2.96
CA ASP A 163 -1.94 11.74 -2.95
C ASP A 163 -2.57 11.62 -4.35
N ASP A 164 -1.77 11.24 -5.34
CA ASP A 164 -2.17 11.12 -6.74
C ASP A 164 -1.66 9.78 -7.28
N SER A 165 -2.55 8.93 -7.77
CA SER A 165 -2.15 7.63 -8.34
C SER A 165 -1.42 7.80 -9.68
N ASP A 166 -1.67 8.90 -10.40
CA ASP A 166 -0.95 9.23 -11.61
C ASP A 166 0.48 9.69 -11.33
N ASN A 167 1.37 9.50 -12.31
CA ASN A 167 2.77 9.88 -12.17
C ASN A 167 3.00 11.38 -12.42
N VAL A 168 2.47 12.22 -11.51
CA VAL A 168 2.53 13.68 -11.62
C VAL A 168 3.63 14.23 -10.72
N ILE A 169 4.71 14.76 -11.31
CA ILE A 169 5.79 15.41 -10.56
C ILE A 169 5.23 16.58 -9.75
N VAL A 170 5.59 16.66 -8.46
CA VAL A 170 5.18 17.72 -7.53
C VAL A 170 5.51 19.09 -8.10
N LYS A 171 6.80 19.31 -8.42
CA LYS A 171 7.36 20.51 -9.05
C LYS A 171 8.67 20.15 -9.76
N GLU A 172 9.08 20.93 -10.75
CA GLU A 172 10.34 20.69 -11.48
C GLU A 172 11.58 20.67 -10.57
N ASN A 173 11.62 21.52 -9.55
CA ASN A 173 12.71 21.53 -8.56
C ASN A 173 12.66 20.36 -7.57
N CYS A 174 11.65 19.49 -7.62
CA CYS A 174 11.59 18.22 -6.89
C CYS A 174 12.15 17.03 -7.69
N ARG A 175 12.70 17.25 -8.89
CA ARG A 175 13.41 16.20 -9.62
C ARG A 175 14.74 15.87 -8.95
N VAL A 176 14.98 14.56 -8.80
CA VAL A 176 16.21 13.93 -8.30
C VAL A 176 17.33 13.96 -9.33
N LEU A 177 16.99 13.94 -10.62
CA LEU A 177 17.92 14.10 -11.74
C LEU A 177 17.52 15.31 -12.59
N ARG A 178 18.42 16.28 -12.74
CA ARG A 178 18.22 17.44 -13.62
C ARG A 178 19.47 17.67 -14.47
N ASN A 179 19.30 17.77 -15.78
CA ASN A 179 20.39 17.96 -16.74
C ASN A 179 21.55 16.95 -16.57
N GLY A 180 21.22 15.69 -16.29
CA GLY A 180 22.21 14.62 -16.07
C GLY A 180 22.90 14.65 -14.70
N VAL A 181 22.52 15.58 -13.81
CA VAL A 181 23.12 15.73 -12.48
C VAL A 181 22.12 15.32 -11.40
N TYR A 182 22.54 14.45 -10.49
CA TYR A 182 21.78 14.07 -9.31
C TYR A 182 21.75 15.22 -8.29
N THR A 183 20.56 15.76 -8.08
CA THR A 183 20.26 16.89 -7.19
C THR A 183 19.85 16.42 -5.80
N ALA A 184 19.35 15.19 -5.67
CA ALA A 184 19.26 14.45 -4.41
C ALA A 184 20.05 13.15 -4.54
N ARG A 185 20.84 12.81 -3.51
CA ARG A 185 21.82 11.71 -3.57
C ARG A 185 21.65 10.69 -2.46
N ARG A 186 20.71 10.93 -1.54
CA ARG A 186 20.51 10.10 -0.36
C ARG A 186 19.03 9.92 -0.08
N LEU A 187 18.62 8.68 0.17
CA LEU A 187 17.39 8.36 0.90
C LEU A 187 17.56 8.73 2.38
N PRO A 188 16.47 9.09 3.08
CA PRO A 188 16.49 9.21 4.54
C PRO A 188 16.70 7.84 5.19
N ASP A 189 17.22 7.83 6.41
CA ASP A 189 17.44 6.56 7.15
C ASP A 189 16.11 5.89 7.56
N TRP A 190 15.05 6.69 7.74
CA TRP A 190 13.72 6.27 8.17
C TRP A 190 12.66 6.79 7.23
N TYR A 191 11.57 6.04 7.07
CA TYR A 191 10.40 6.46 6.31
C TYR A 191 9.83 7.75 6.90
N ASN A 192 9.68 8.75 6.04
CA ASN A 192 9.40 10.11 6.47
C ASN A 192 8.30 10.82 5.66
N ALA A 193 7.65 10.15 4.69
CA ALA A 193 6.74 10.76 3.72
C ALA A 193 5.59 11.57 4.35
N HIS A 194 5.11 11.16 5.52
CA HIS A 194 3.97 11.78 6.21
C HIS A 194 4.36 12.59 7.45
N ASN A 195 5.64 12.95 7.59
CA ASN A 195 6.08 13.89 8.61
C ASN A 195 5.65 15.34 8.27
N ASP A 196 5.71 16.25 9.25
CA ASP A 196 5.52 17.68 8.96
C ASP A 196 6.67 18.16 8.06
N GLY A 197 6.39 18.86 6.98
CA GLY A 197 7.42 19.37 6.07
C GLY A 197 8.42 20.34 6.72
N ALA A 198 8.09 20.92 7.88
CA ALA A 198 9.03 21.70 8.70
C ALA A 198 10.02 20.82 9.49
N LYS A 199 9.71 19.54 9.68
CA LYS A 199 10.52 18.54 10.38
C LYS A 199 10.48 17.20 9.62
N PRO A 200 11.03 17.14 8.39
CA PRO A 200 10.96 15.94 7.56
C PRO A 200 11.57 14.72 8.25
N ASP A 201 12.68 14.85 8.97
CA ASP A 201 13.35 13.72 9.65
C ASP A 201 13.08 13.68 11.17
N ASP A 202 11.84 13.96 11.59
CA ASP A 202 11.45 13.97 12.99
C ASP A 202 11.76 12.64 13.71
N ILE A 203 12.68 12.67 14.66
CA ILE A 203 13.14 11.48 15.37
C ILE A 203 12.04 10.81 16.19
N THR A 204 11.02 11.58 16.59
CA THR A 204 9.91 11.10 17.43
C THR A 204 8.88 10.32 16.64
N LYS A 205 8.94 10.38 15.30
CA LYS A 205 8.04 9.70 14.36
C LYS A 205 8.69 8.55 13.59
N ARG A 206 9.88 8.12 14.02
CA ARG A 206 10.63 7.02 13.38
C ARG A 206 9.95 5.68 13.64
N GLU A 207 9.25 5.16 12.63
CA GLU A 207 8.57 3.87 12.71
C GLU A 207 9.23 2.80 11.83
N PHE A 208 9.57 3.13 10.59
CA PHE A 208 10.03 2.14 9.60
C PHE A 208 11.40 2.54 9.04
N PRO A 209 12.45 1.71 9.24
CA PRO A 209 13.77 2.00 8.68
C PRO A 209 13.75 1.81 7.15
N ILE A 210 14.29 2.79 6.42
CA ILE A 210 14.59 2.66 4.99
C ILE A 210 15.98 2.06 4.82
N VAL A 211 16.97 2.64 5.50
CA VAL A 211 18.35 2.14 5.49
C VAL A 211 18.44 1.00 6.48
N THR A 212 18.70 -0.20 5.97
CA THR A 212 18.65 -1.43 6.76
C THR A 212 19.49 -2.53 6.11
N THR A 213 19.86 -3.54 6.89
CA THR A 213 20.50 -4.77 6.38
C THR A 213 19.49 -5.90 6.13
N LEU A 214 18.28 -5.80 6.72
CA LEU A 214 17.23 -6.82 6.65
C LEU A 214 15.83 -6.19 6.51
N PRO A 215 14.87 -6.88 5.87
CA PRO A 215 15.02 -8.19 5.21
C PRO A 215 15.81 -8.09 3.90
N ARG A 216 15.86 -6.91 3.27
CA ARG A 216 16.71 -6.61 2.11
C ARG A 216 17.66 -5.48 2.46
N ALA A 217 18.93 -5.60 2.09
CA ALA A 217 19.93 -4.59 2.38
C ALA A 217 19.77 -3.34 1.49
N VAL A 218 19.43 -2.21 2.12
CA VAL A 218 19.24 -0.89 1.51
C VAL A 218 20.28 0.07 2.08
N THR A 219 21.03 0.73 1.21
CA THR A 219 21.90 1.85 1.58
C THR A 219 21.21 3.17 1.26
N ALA A 220 21.59 4.26 1.92
CA ALA A 220 21.04 5.57 1.61
C ALA A 220 21.38 6.05 0.18
N ASP A 221 22.47 5.58 -0.44
CA ASP A 221 23.00 6.18 -1.67
C ASP A 221 22.08 5.97 -2.89
N ILE A 222 21.72 7.06 -3.56
CA ILE A 222 20.94 7.07 -4.81
C ILE A 222 21.61 7.94 -5.88
N SER A 223 22.93 8.13 -5.81
CA SER A 223 23.70 9.07 -6.64
C SER A 223 24.00 8.59 -8.07
N SER A 224 23.50 7.42 -8.47
CA SER A 224 23.58 6.87 -9.83
C SER A 224 22.31 6.11 -10.20
N ALA A 225 22.06 5.86 -11.48
CA ALA A 225 20.86 5.16 -11.93
C ALA A 225 20.75 3.75 -11.33
N ALA A 226 21.86 3.03 -11.23
CA ALA A 226 21.90 1.69 -10.64
C ALA A 226 21.60 1.72 -9.14
N LEU A 227 22.20 2.64 -8.40
CA LEU A 227 21.98 2.77 -6.95
C LEU A 227 20.56 3.28 -6.64
N PHE A 228 20.06 4.24 -7.42
CA PHE A 228 18.69 4.74 -7.34
C PHE A 228 17.68 3.60 -7.56
N SER A 229 17.78 2.89 -8.69
CA SER A 229 16.85 1.78 -9.00
C SER A 229 16.89 0.69 -7.93
N ARG A 230 18.09 0.27 -7.52
CA ARG A 230 18.28 -0.77 -6.51
C ARG A 230 17.71 -0.37 -5.16
N ASN A 231 18.13 0.77 -4.61
CA ASN A 231 17.77 1.12 -3.24
C ASN A 231 16.29 1.53 -3.12
N VAL A 232 15.69 2.11 -4.16
CA VAL A 232 14.25 2.42 -4.17
C VAL A 232 13.40 1.14 -4.28
N ASP A 233 13.73 0.19 -5.15
CA ASP A 233 13.00 -1.10 -5.29
C ASP A 233 13.10 -1.96 -4.01
N LEU A 234 14.28 -2.02 -3.39
CA LEU A 234 14.44 -2.80 -2.16
C LEU A 234 13.74 -2.12 -0.96
N ALA A 235 13.80 -0.78 -0.89
CA ALA A 235 13.12 -0.02 0.17
C ALA A 235 11.60 -0.09 0.05
N SER A 236 11.02 0.04 -1.16
CA SER A 236 9.57 -0.04 -1.38
C SER A 236 9.01 -1.39 -0.88
N ARG A 237 9.70 -2.49 -1.18
CA ARG A 237 9.34 -3.85 -0.72
C ARG A 237 9.45 -3.99 0.81
N ASN A 238 10.56 -3.52 1.39
CA ASN A 238 10.76 -3.56 2.85
C ASN A 238 9.68 -2.77 3.59
N LEU A 239 9.37 -1.56 3.12
CA LEU A 239 8.39 -0.69 3.74
C LEU A 239 6.96 -1.25 3.66
N ALA A 240 6.58 -1.84 2.53
CA ALA A 240 5.28 -2.50 2.41
C ALA A 240 5.11 -3.65 3.44
N GLU A 241 6.13 -4.50 3.60
CA GLU A 241 6.14 -5.54 4.64
C GLU A 241 6.12 -4.93 6.06
N ALA A 242 6.88 -3.86 6.31
CA ALA A 242 7.01 -3.24 7.62
C ALA A 242 5.72 -2.55 8.09
N ILE A 243 5.06 -1.77 7.21
CA ILE A 243 3.77 -1.15 7.51
C ILE A 243 2.72 -2.22 7.77
N ALA A 244 2.68 -3.28 6.95
CA ALA A 244 1.75 -4.39 7.17
C ALA A 244 1.98 -5.10 8.52
N SER A 245 3.25 -5.27 8.94
CA SER A 245 3.57 -5.80 10.28
C SER A 245 3.04 -4.90 11.39
N ASN A 246 3.28 -3.59 11.30
CA ASN A 246 2.80 -2.64 12.31
C ASN A 246 1.27 -2.55 12.36
N VAL A 247 0.58 -2.67 11.22
CA VAL A 247 -0.88 -2.78 11.17
C VAL A 247 -1.35 -4.00 11.98
N ARG A 248 -0.69 -5.15 11.81
CA ARG A 248 -1.05 -6.38 12.54
C ARG A 248 -0.75 -6.29 14.03
N ASP A 249 0.28 -5.57 14.45
CA ASP A 249 0.54 -5.28 15.87
C ASP A 249 -0.63 -4.52 16.53
N GLN A 250 -1.47 -3.83 15.74
CA GLN A 250 -2.68 -3.14 16.20
C GLN A 250 -3.93 -4.05 16.19
N GLY A 251 -3.76 -5.36 16.01
CA GLY A 251 -4.85 -6.34 15.95
C GLY A 251 -5.64 -6.35 14.64
N ILE A 252 -5.16 -5.65 13.60
CA ILE A 252 -5.81 -5.59 12.29
C ILE A 252 -5.39 -6.82 11.46
N VAL A 253 -6.35 -7.51 10.84
CA VAL A 253 -6.07 -8.65 9.95
C VAL A 253 -5.78 -8.14 8.54
N VAL A 254 -4.68 -8.57 7.94
CA VAL A 254 -4.33 -8.21 6.56
C VAL A 254 -4.54 -9.40 5.64
N PHE A 255 -5.39 -9.25 4.64
CA PHE A 255 -5.57 -10.20 3.55
C PHE A 255 -4.90 -9.67 2.29
N THR A 256 -4.19 -10.53 1.57
CA THR A 256 -3.55 -10.17 0.31
C THR A 256 -4.08 -11.01 -0.84
N LEU A 257 -4.26 -10.39 -2.00
CA LEU A 257 -4.55 -11.07 -3.25
C LEU A 257 -3.44 -10.71 -4.22
N GLY A 258 -2.72 -11.74 -4.67
CA GLY A 258 -1.68 -11.63 -5.68
C GLY A 258 -2.20 -12.05 -7.04
N MET A 259 -1.90 -11.26 -8.09
CA MET A 259 -2.16 -11.63 -9.48
C MET A 259 -0.90 -11.89 -10.33
N GLY A 260 -0.97 -12.92 -11.19
CA GLY A 260 -0.09 -13.08 -12.35
C GLY A 260 1.15 -13.94 -12.11
N ALA A 261 1.80 -14.36 -13.21
CA ALA A 261 2.98 -15.22 -13.16
C ALA A 261 4.20 -14.52 -12.52
N ALA A 262 4.29 -13.19 -12.62
CA ALA A 262 5.39 -12.40 -12.07
C ALA A 262 5.59 -12.60 -10.56
N LEU A 263 4.53 -12.93 -9.82
CA LEU A 263 4.58 -13.25 -8.40
C LEU A 263 5.48 -14.42 -8.03
N LYS A 264 5.72 -15.34 -8.97
CA LYS A 264 6.56 -16.51 -8.78
C LYS A 264 8.03 -16.25 -9.11
N SER A 265 8.34 -15.10 -9.68
CA SER A 265 9.68 -14.69 -10.06
C SER A 265 10.27 -13.72 -9.04
N THR A 266 11.59 -13.73 -8.94
CA THR A 266 12.36 -12.73 -8.20
C THR A 266 12.44 -11.43 -8.98
N GLY A 267 12.66 -10.32 -8.28
CA GLY A 267 12.86 -9.02 -8.91
C GLY A 267 14.26 -8.86 -9.49
N ALA A 268 14.51 -7.72 -10.15
CA ALA A 268 15.83 -7.38 -10.68
C ALA A 268 16.88 -7.22 -9.56
N HIS A 269 16.48 -6.69 -8.40
CA HIS A 269 17.39 -6.40 -7.28
C HIS A 269 17.17 -7.32 -6.07
N ASP A 270 15.95 -7.84 -5.89
CA ASP A 270 15.63 -8.85 -4.87
C ASP A 270 15.64 -10.24 -5.49
N THR A 271 16.80 -10.88 -5.46
CA THR A 271 17.03 -12.21 -6.06
C THR A 271 16.68 -13.37 -5.13
N ALA A 272 16.23 -13.08 -3.90
CA ALA A 272 15.94 -14.10 -2.89
C ALA A 272 14.46 -14.19 -2.55
N ASN A 273 13.68 -13.14 -2.76
CA ASN A 273 12.25 -13.12 -2.44
C ASN A 273 11.42 -12.72 -3.65
N THR A 274 10.35 -13.48 -3.87
CA THR A 274 9.39 -13.22 -4.93
C THR A 274 8.33 -12.22 -4.47
N GLY A 275 7.54 -11.68 -5.42
CA GLY A 275 6.39 -10.85 -5.08
C GLY A 275 5.34 -11.59 -4.24
N GLU A 276 5.17 -12.90 -4.47
CA GLU A 276 4.33 -13.74 -3.62
C GLU A 276 4.82 -13.75 -2.17
N MET A 277 6.13 -13.86 -1.94
CA MET A 277 6.68 -13.84 -0.59
C MET A 277 6.41 -12.51 0.11
N VAL A 278 6.50 -11.38 -0.60
CA VAL A 278 6.14 -10.05 -0.06
C VAL A 278 4.69 -10.04 0.39
N LEU A 279 3.75 -10.45 -0.47
CA LEU A 279 2.32 -10.44 -0.14
C LEU A 279 1.95 -11.43 0.98
N LYS A 280 2.63 -12.58 1.06
CA LYS A 280 2.48 -13.52 2.19
C LYS A 280 3.00 -12.92 3.50
N CYS A 281 4.14 -12.24 3.47
CA CYS A 281 4.66 -11.51 4.62
C CYS A 281 3.74 -10.38 5.07
N MET A 282 3.11 -9.66 4.13
CA MET A 282 2.10 -8.65 4.44
C MET A 282 0.82 -9.23 5.05
N ALA A 283 0.45 -10.46 4.72
CA ALA A 283 -0.72 -11.12 5.32
C ALA A 283 -0.42 -11.87 6.62
N ASN A 284 0.86 -12.03 7.02
CA ASN A 284 1.26 -13.00 8.04
C ASN A 284 0.64 -14.39 7.77
N ALA A 285 0.65 -14.80 6.50
CA ALA A 285 0.03 -16.05 6.08
C ALA A 285 0.75 -17.26 6.71
N VAL A 286 0.01 -18.35 6.93
CA VAL A 286 0.56 -19.59 7.53
C VAL A 286 1.70 -20.21 6.73
N ASP A 287 1.77 -19.93 5.43
CA ASP A 287 2.81 -20.37 4.49
C ASP A 287 3.77 -19.23 4.09
N ALA A 288 3.73 -18.10 4.81
CA ALA A 288 4.70 -17.02 4.62
C ALA A 288 6.13 -17.45 5.01
N PRO A 289 7.16 -16.81 4.44
CA PRO A 289 8.54 -17.03 4.86
C PRO A 289 8.73 -16.86 6.37
N LYS A 290 9.53 -17.75 6.99
CA LYS A 290 9.75 -17.73 8.45
C LYS A 290 10.24 -16.40 9.01
N ARG A 291 11.01 -15.64 8.22
CA ARG A 291 11.52 -14.30 8.62
C ARG A 291 10.44 -13.28 8.96
N CYS A 292 9.21 -13.47 8.47
CA CYS A 292 8.12 -12.50 8.61
C CYS A 292 6.88 -13.09 9.29
N GLN A 293 6.91 -14.37 9.67
CA GLN A 293 5.86 -14.99 10.46
C GLN A 293 5.96 -14.54 11.91
N ASN A 294 4.84 -14.08 12.47
CA ASN A 294 4.75 -13.70 13.87
C ASN A 294 3.47 -14.29 14.50
N ALA A 295 3.64 -15.20 15.45
CA ALA A 295 2.53 -15.88 16.11
C ALA A 295 1.71 -14.96 17.05
N ASN A 296 2.28 -13.82 17.45
CA ASN A 296 1.60 -12.84 18.30
C ASN A 296 0.75 -11.85 17.50
N GLN A 297 0.85 -11.87 16.17
CA GLN A 297 0.08 -11.04 15.26
C GLN A 297 -1.10 -11.84 14.67
N PRO A 298 -2.21 -11.19 14.30
CA PRO A 298 -3.29 -11.84 13.57
C PRO A 298 -2.78 -12.52 12.29
N VAL A 299 -3.32 -13.70 12.02
CA VAL A 299 -3.01 -14.48 10.81
C VAL A 299 -4.05 -14.17 9.75
N GLY A 300 -3.60 -13.59 8.64
CA GLY A 300 -4.43 -13.34 7.47
C GLY A 300 -4.41 -14.49 6.46
N MET A 301 -4.80 -14.18 5.23
CA MET A 301 -4.74 -15.12 4.11
C MET A 301 -4.20 -14.43 2.86
N TYR A 302 -3.33 -15.15 2.16
CA TYR A 302 -2.90 -14.83 0.81
C TYR A 302 -3.70 -15.68 -0.20
N CYS A 303 -4.19 -15.07 -1.27
CA CYS A 303 -4.75 -15.79 -2.41
C CYS A 303 -3.97 -15.48 -3.69
N TYR A 304 -3.56 -16.54 -4.39
CA TYR A 304 -2.88 -16.43 -5.67
C TYR A 304 -3.86 -16.61 -6.83
N ALA A 305 -4.02 -15.58 -7.65
CA ALA A 305 -4.71 -15.65 -8.93
C ALA A 305 -3.66 -15.75 -10.04
N ALA A 306 -3.51 -16.94 -10.63
CA ALA A 306 -2.53 -17.15 -11.70
C ALA A 306 -2.90 -16.38 -12.97
N THR A 307 -4.20 -16.32 -13.25
CA THR A 307 -4.79 -15.63 -14.40
C THR A 307 -5.97 -14.76 -13.99
N ASP A 308 -6.47 -13.95 -14.93
CA ASP A 308 -7.72 -13.20 -14.80
C ASP A 308 -8.90 -14.06 -14.32
N ALA A 309 -9.01 -15.30 -14.78
CA ALA A 309 -10.10 -16.21 -14.42
C ALA A 309 -10.10 -16.56 -12.92
N ASP A 310 -8.94 -16.48 -12.26
CA ASP A 310 -8.76 -16.85 -10.85
C ASP A 310 -9.06 -15.68 -9.89
N LEU A 311 -9.17 -14.45 -10.39
CA LEU A 311 -9.38 -13.25 -9.57
C LEU A 311 -10.70 -13.30 -8.79
N THR A 312 -11.82 -13.54 -9.48
CA THR A 312 -13.14 -13.59 -8.83
C THR A 312 -13.23 -14.71 -7.79
N PRO A 313 -12.75 -15.95 -8.06
CA PRO A 313 -12.60 -16.99 -7.05
C PRO A 313 -11.77 -16.53 -5.85
N CYS A 314 -10.62 -15.88 -6.07
CA CYS A 314 -9.78 -15.40 -4.98
C CYS A 314 -10.45 -14.34 -4.11
N PHE A 315 -11.05 -13.31 -4.72
CA PHE A 315 -11.83 -12.30 -3.98
C PHE A 315 -12.97 -12.94 -3.18
N SER A 316 -13.66 -13.92 -3.77
CA SER A 316 -14.73 -14.65 -3.07
C SER A 316 -14.20 -15.42 -1.86
N ARG A 317 -13.04 -16.09 -1.99
CA ARG A 317 -12.40 -16.80 -0.88
C ARG A 317 -12.01 -15.85 0.26
N LEU A 318 -11.45 -14.67 -0.06
CA LEU A 318 -11.13 -13.66 0.94
C LEU A 318 -12.39 -13.14 1.64
N ALA A 319 -13.45 -12.84 0.90
CA ALA A 319 -14.72 -12.42 1.47
C ALA A 319 -15.29 -13.48 2.42
N SER A 320 -15.29 -14.75 2.02
CA SER A 320 -15.73 -15.86 2.88
C SER A 320 -14.89 -15.99 4.16
N ALA A 321 -13.57 -15.78 4.08
CA ALA A 321 -12.70 -15.81 5.25
C ALA A 321 -13.05 -14.68 6.24
N ILE A 322 -13.21 -13.45 5.74
CA ILE A 322 -13.60 -12.28 6.54
C ILE A 322 -14.98 -12.48 7.18
N LEU A 323 -15.94 -12.96 6.39
CA LEU A 323 -17.30 -13.25 6.87
C LEU A 323 -17.36 -14.40 7.88
N ARG A 324 -16.37 -15.28 7.92
CA ARG A 324 -16.29 -16.35 8.92
C ARG A 324 -15.72 -15.85 10.24
N ILE A 325 -14.70 -14.99 10.21
CA ILE A 325 -14.08 -14.45 11.43
C ILE A 325 -14.92 -13.33 12.07
N SER A 326 -15.85 -12.73 11.32
CA SER A 326 -16.82 -11.75 11.80
C SER A 326 -18.11 -12.36 12.38
N LYS A 327 -18.18 -13.69 12.54
CA LYS A 327 -19.31 -14.35 13.21
C LYS A 327 -19.07 -14.50 14.71
#